data_AF-A0A847KPJ4-F1
#
_entry.id   AF-A0A847KPJ4-F1
#
_cell.length_a   1.000
_cell.length_b   1.000
_cell.length_c   1.000
_cell.angle_alpha   90.00
_cell.angle_beta   90.00
_cell.angle_gamma   90.00
#
_symmetry.space_group_name_H-M   'P 1'
#
loop_
_entity.id
_entity.type
_entity.pdbx_description
1 polymer ?
#
loop_
_entity_poly.entity_id
_entity_poly.type
_entity_poly.pdbx_seq_one_letter_code
_entity_poly.pdbx_strand_id
1 'polypeptide(L)'
;MTSTHRINSELITRRPGKGRHPRTGNRHKLSQCPATGLPRYRDRHQARDGARALARGTHQFEVHTFACPSCGGFHLEKTYLREPIDPPSIADPVEPFTSSLPSRKRRYFLVDIENPTRGAKATPEQVATFWAILKQQAPGIAPHDHVVVGAARSVVRKYRVAIDGPNVRWVTAANSPGAADRALLAAIDLYRVALNYDELVIVSGDHAFTDLARQAKTRGLTVHVITVQQPGQSSMLSRELADVADTHTVVRHHSRTLTRDNIAAILRVANATDRTHFEAA
;
A
#
# COMPACT_ATOMS: atom_id res chain seq x y z
N MET A 1 -34.84 -18.06 -9.35
CA MET A 1 -33.99 -18.08 -10.56
C MET A 1 -33.16 -16.81 -10.59
N THR A 2 -31.87 -16.86 -10.27
CA THR A 2 -30.97 -15.70 -10.28
C THR A 2 -30.59 -15.37 -11.72
N SER A 3 -31.09 -14.25 -12.24
CA SER A 3 -30.70 -13.72 -13.56
C SER A 3 -29.19 -13.43 -13.56
N THR A 4 -28.41 -14.26 -14.26
CA THR A 4 -26.97 -14.01 -14.42
C THR A 4 -26.76 -12.91 -15.46
N HIS A 5 -26.63 -11.67 -15.00
CA HIS A 5 -26.19 -10.57 -15.86
C HIS A 5 -24.81 -10.89 -16.45
N ARG A 6 -24.75 -10.95 -17.79
CA ARG A 6 -23.52 -11.18 -18.55
C ARG A 6 -23.00 -9.86 -19.09
N ILE A 7 -21.74 -9.55 -18.78
CA ILE A 7 -21.04 -8.36 -19.25
C ILE A 7 -19.92 -8.73 -20.21
N ASN A 8 -19.58 -7.80 -21.11
CA ASN A 8 -18.47 -8.00 -22.05
C ASN A 8 -17.15 -8.06 -21.27
N SER A 9 -16.37 -9.10 -21.49
CA SER A 9 -14.99 -9.18 -21.05
C SER A 9 -14.09 -8.32 -21.91
N GLU A 10 -12.92 -8.01 -21.38
CA GLU A 10 -11.82 -7.37 -22.11
C GLU A 10 -10.95 -8.39 -22.87
N LEU A 11 -11.25 -9.70 -22.74
CA LEU A 11 -10.61 -10.74 -23.53
C LEU A 11 -11.11 -10.70 -24.97
N ILE A 12 -10.17 -10.57 -25.89
CA ILE A 12 -10.42 -10.65 -27.33
C ILE A 12 -9.67 -11.87 -27.86
N THR A 13 -10.39 -12.93 -28.23
CA THR A 13 -9.78 -14.04 -28.99
C THR A 13 -9.69 -13.66 -30.47
N ARG A 14 -8.48 -13.63 -31.01
CA ARG A 14 -8.27 -13.66 -32.46
C ARG A 14 -8.21 -15.12 -32.90
N ARG A 15 -9.23 -15.59 -33.63
CA ARG A 15 -9.11 -16.88 -34.33
C ARG A 15 -8.13 -16.70 -35.50
N PRO A 16 -7.08 -17.53 -35.63
CA PRO A 16 -6.24 -17.51 -36.82
C PRO A 16 -7.12 -17.92 -38.00
N GLY A 17 -7.33 -17.02 -38.95
CA GLY A 17 -7.97 -17.36 -40.20
C GLY A 17 -7.21 -16.71 -41.34
N LYS A 18 -6.94 -17.52 -42.37
CA LYS A 18 -6.50 -17.09 -43.68
C LYS A 18 -7.55 -16.14 -44.26
N GLY A 19 -7.31 -14.83 -44.27
CA GLY A 19 -8.23 -13.88 -44.90
C GLY A 19 -8.00 -12.42 -44.50
N ARG A 20 -7.80 -11.57 -45.51
CA ARG A 20 -7.33 -10.17 -45.49
C ARG A 20 -8.28 -9.11 -44.89
N HIS A 21 -9.28 -9.49 -44.11
CA HIS A 21 -10.22 -8.53 -43.50
C HIS A 21 -9.91 -8.25 -42.02
N PRO A 22 -9.98 -6.99 -41.55
CA PRO A 22 -9.84 -6.66 -40.14
C PRO A 22 -11.03 -7.25 -39.37
N ARG A 23 -10.82 -8.41 -38.75
CA ARG A 23 -11.85 -9.09 -37.97
C ARG A 23 -12.09 -8.33 -36.67
N THR A 24 -13.34 -7.92 -36.46
CA THR A 24 -13.86 -7.51 -35.16
C THR A 24 -13.68 -8.69 -34.19
N GLY A 25 -12.85 -8.49 -33.17
CA GLY A 25 -12.59 -9.55 -32.20
C GLY A 25 -13.81 -9.80 -31.33
N ASN A 26 -14.26 -11.06 -31.25
CA ASN A 26 -15.36 -11.43 -30.37
C ASN A 26 -14.94 -11.26 -28.91
N ARG A 27 -15.65 -10.40 -28.17
CA ARG A 27 -15.47 -10.24 -26.72
C ARG A 27 -16.15 -11.40 -26.02
N HIS A 28 -15.45 -12.08 -25.11
CA HIS A 28 -16.08 -13.12 -24.28
C HIS A 28 -17.14 -12.48 -23.37
N LYS A 29 -18.23 -13.20 -23.09
CA LYS A 29 -19.20 -12.79 -22.06
C LYS A 29 -18.81 -13.43 -20.74
N LEU A 30 -18.65 -12.62 -19.70
CA LEU A 30 -18.40 -13.09 -18.33
C LEU A 30 -19.62 -12.82 -17.45
N SER A 31 -19.87 -13.70 -16.48
CA SER A 31 -20.86 -13.45 -15.43
C SER A 31 -20.41 -12.28 -14.56
N GLN A 32 -21.33 -11.40 -14.17
CA GLN A 32 -21.07 -10.35 -13.20
C GLN A 32 -21.10 -10.92 -11.78
N CYS A 33 -20.18 -10.48 -10.92
CA CYS A 33 -20.21 -10.81 -9.50
C CYS A 33 -21.20 -9.90 -8.77
N PRO A 34 -22.17 -10.45 -8.01
CA PRO A 34 -23.18 -9.64 -7.33
C PRO A 34 -22.56 -8.75 -6.23
N ALA A 35 -21.50 -9.21 -5.56
CA ALA A 35 -20.87 -8.46 -4.47
C ALA A 35 -20.02 -7.28 -4.96
N THR A 36 -19.35 -7.42 -6.10
CA THR A 36 -18.40 -6.40 -6.59
C THR A 36 -18.92 -5.60 -7.78
N GLY A 37 -19.94 -6.11 -8.48
CA GLY A 37 -20.41 -5.57 -9.75
C GLY A 37 -19.44 -5.80 -10.93
N LEU A 38 -18.34 -6.53 -10.74
CA LEU A 38 -17.28 -6.69 -11.74
C LEU A 38 -17.38 -8.00 -12.53
N PRO A 39 -16.73 -8.10 -13.72
CA PRO A 39 -16.64 -9.35 -14.45
C PRO A 39 -15.91 -10.42 -13.61
N ARG A 40 -16.53 -11.59 -13.50
CA ARG A 40 -15.95 -12.75 -12.82
C ARG A 40 -15.14 -13.59 -13.79
N TYR A 41 -13.84 -13.64 -13.56
CA TYR A 41 -12.91 -14.57 -14.17
C TYR A 41 -12.88 -15.85 -13.33
N ARG A 42 -12.85 -17.01 -13.99
CA ARG A 42 -12.91 -18.32 -13.34
C ARG A 42 -11.68 -18.58 -12.48
N ASP A 43 -10.51 -18.23 -13.00
CA ASP A 43 -9.22 -18.52 -12.38
C ASP A 43 -8.21 -17.38 -12.60
N ARG A 44 -7.08 -17.46 -11.89
CA ARG A 44 -6.03 -16.44 -11.90
C ARG A 44 -5.41 -16.27 -13.29
N HIS A 45 -5.31 -17.36 -14.07
CA HIS A 45 -4.76 -17.31 -15.42
C HIS A 45 -5.68 -16.50 -16.33
N GLN A 46 -6.97 -16.80 -16.33
CA GLN A 46 -7.96 -16.08 -17.13
C GLN A 46 -8.00 -14.59 -16.77
N ALA A 47 -7.90 -14.25 -15.48
CA ALA A 47 -7.83 -12.87 -15.02
C ALA A 47 -6.55 -12.18 -15.50
N ARG A 48 -5.39 -12.84 -15.46
CA ARG A 48 -4.12 -12.27 -15.98
C ARG A 48 -4.19 -12.00 -17.47
N ASP A 49 -4.80 -12.89 -18.24
CA ASP A 49 -5.00 -12.65 -19.68
C ASP A 49 -5.94 -11.48 -19.92
N GLY A 50 -7.01 -11.36 -19.13
CA GLY A 50 -7.93 -10.22 -19.16
C GLY A 50 -7.21 -8.91 -18.81
N ALA A 51 -6.36 -8.92 -17.79
CA ALA A 51 -5.56 -7.78 -17.38
C ALA A 51 -4.59 -7.35 -18.48
N ARG A 52 -3.87 -8.31 -19.08
CA ARG A 52 -2.97 -8.05 -20.21
C ARG A 52 -3.72 -7.51 -21.42
N ALA A 53 -4.88 -8.06 -21.76
CA ALA A 53 -5.69 -7.57 -22.87
C ALA A 53 -6.16 -6.13 -22.62
N LEU A 54 -6.56 -5.83 -21.38
CA LEU A 54 -7.06 -4.52 -20.98
C LEU A 54 -5.96 -3.43 -20.89
N ALA A 55 -4.74 -3.81 -20.51
CA ALA A 55 -3.60 -2.90 -20.43
C ALA A 55 -2.90 -2.67 -21.79
N ARG A 56 -3.25 -3.43 -22.84
CA ARG A 56 -2.60 -3.27 -24.16
C ARG A 56 -2.92 -1.90 -24.76
N GLY A 57 -1.87 -1.13 -25.06
CA GLY A 57 -1.97 0.11 -25.81
C GLY A 57 -2.44 1.32 -25.01
N THR A 58 -2.48 1.22 -23.67
CA THR A 58 -2.80 2.35 -22.80
C THR A 58 -1.80 2.47 -21.67
N HIS A 59 -1.36 3.69 -21.42
CA HIS A 59 -0.54 4.07 -20.27
C HIS A 59 -1.34 4.86 -19.23
N GLN A 60 -2.67 5.00 -19.41
CA GLN A 60 -3.49 5.83 -18.53
C GLN A 60 -3.84 5.14 -17.20
N PHE A 61 -3.73 3.82 -17.13
CA PHE A 61 -4.09 3.05 -15.95
C PHE A 61 -3.31 1.74 -15.87
N GLU A 62 -3.16 1.26 -14.65
CA GLU A 62 -2.73 -0.11 -14.38
C GLU A 62 -3.92 -1.02 -14.10
N VAL A 63 -3.75 -2.30 -14.39
CA VAL A 63 -4.78 -3.32 -14.15
C VAL A 63 -4.30 -4.33 -13.13
N HIS A 64 -5.04 -4.43 -12.03
CA HIS A 64 -4.74 -5.31 -10.91
C HIS A 64 -5.75 -6.46 -10.87
N THR A 65 -5.27 -7.68 -10.64
CA THR A 65 -6.15 -8.85 -10.45
C THR A 65 -6.34 -9.12 -8.97
N PHE A 66 -7.56 -9.39 -8.52
CA PHE A 66 -7.83 -9.78 -7.14
C PHE A 66 -8.82 -10.93 -7.02
N ALA A 67 -8.64 -11.78 -6.00
CA ALA A 67 -9.57 -12.85 -5.68
C ALA A 67 -10.77 -12.31 -4.90
N CYS A 68 -11.95 -12.86 -5.16
CA CYS A 68 -13.20 -12.46 -4.51
C CYS A 68 -13.77 -13.62 -3.70
N PRO A 69 -13.82 -13.53 -2.36
CA PRO A 69 -14.36 -14.60 -1.53
C PRO A 69 -15.85 -14.82 -1.79
N SER A 70 -16.61 -13.77 -2.11
CA SER A 70 -18.06 -13.87 -2.33
C SER A 70 -18.48 -14.67 -3.56
N CYS A 71 -17.66 -14.69 -4.62
CA CYS A 71 -17.97 -15.45 -5.85
C CYS A 71 -16.97 -16.55 -6.19
N GLY A 72 -15.94 -16.74 -5.36
CA GLY A 72 -14.84 -17.68 -5.57
C GLY A 72 -14.04 -17.45 -6.85
N GLY A 73 -14.20 -16.29 -7.51
CA GLY A 73 -13.54 -15.97 -8.77
C GLY A 73 -12.52 -14.85 -8.63
N PHE A 74 -12.01 -14.39 -9.78
CA PHE A 74 -11.08 -13.28 -9.88
C PHE A 74 -11.71 -12.09 -10.59
N HIS A 75 -11.27 -10.89 -10.24
CA HIS A 75 -11.72 -9.63 -10.83
C HIS A 75 -10.54 -8.78 -11.27
N LEU A 76 -10.82 -7.82 -12.13
CA LEU A 76 -9.87 -6.78 -12.55
C LEU A 76 -10.25 -5.46 -11.92
N GLU A 77 -9.27 -4.73 -11.42
CA GLU A 77 -9.39 -3.35 -11.00
C GLU A 77 -8.50 -2.47 -11.86
N LYS A 78 -9.11 -1.45 -12.49
CA LYS A 78 -8.37 -0.38 -13.17
C LYS A 78 -8.00 0.67 -12.14
N THR A 79 -6.74 1.05 -12.09
CA THR A 79 -6.32 2.21 -11.33
C THR A 79 -5.66 3.22 -12.25
N TYR A 80 -6.31 4.36 -12.40
CA TYR A 80 -5.83 5.43 -13.25
C TYR A 80 -4.57 6.05 -12.65
N LEU A 81 -3.55 6.21 -13.48
CA LEU A 81 -2.38 7.01 -13.15
C LEU A 81 -2.87 8.46 -13.12
N ARG A 82 -3.07 9.01 -11.92
CA ARG A 82 -3.20 10.46 -11.75
C ARG A 82 -1.81 11.05 -11.58
N GLU A 83 -1.67 12.33 -11.91
CA GLU A 83 -0.51 13.10 -11.50
C GLU A 83 -0.30 12.91 -9.98
N PRO A 84 0.93 12.65 -9.54
CA PRO A 84 1.25 12.58 -8.13
C PRO A 84 0.72 13.82 -7.43
N ILE A 85 0.16 13.67 -6.22
CA ILE A 85 -0.02 14.84 -5.37
C ILE A 85 1.38 15.36 -5.13
N ASP A 86 1.65 16.65 -5.43
CA ASP A 86 2.92 17.27 -5.13
C ASP A 86 3.25 16.97 -3.66
N PRO A 87 4.26 16.13 -3.41
CA PRO A 87 4.63 15.85 -2.05
C PRO A 87 5.08 17.17 -1.42
N PRO A 88 4.88 17.38 -0.11
CA PRO A 88 5.52 18.51 0.56
C PRO A 88 7.02 18.50 0.18
N SER A 89 7.55 19.69 -0.16
CA SER A 89 8.93 19.89 -0.64
C SER A 89 9.88 18.87 -0.02
N ILE A 90 10.32 17.92 -0.84
CA ILE A 90 11.14 16.80 -0.41
C ILE A 90 12.52 17.38 -0.13
N ALA A 91 12.92 17.43 1.14
CA ALA A 91 14.31 17.66 1.48
C ALA A 91 15.16 16.54 0.86
N ASP A 92 16.32 16.89 0.30
CA ASP A 92 17.28 15.91 -0.20
C ASP A 92 17.48 14.77 0.81
N PRO A 93 17.67 13.52 0.33
CA PRO A 93 17.96 12.40 1.23
C PRO A 93 19.08 12.80 2.16
N VAL A 94 18.81 12.76 3.47
CA VAL A 94 19.75 13.23 4.49
C VAL A 94 21.09 12.51 4.29
N GLU A 95 22.21 13.22 4.27
CA GLU A 95 23.55 12.64 3.99
C GLU A 95 23.81 11.28 4.68
N PRO A 96 23.47 11.09 5.97
CA PRO A 96 23.65 9.81 6.64
C PRO A 96 22.92 8.63 5.96
N PHE A 97 21.75 8.88 5.35
CA PHE A 97 20.99 7.87 4.61
C PHE A 97 21.76 7.42 3.37
N THR A 98 22.21 8.37 2.55
CA THR A 98 22.95 8.10 1.31
C THR A 98 24.27 7.35 1.59
N SER A 99 25.01 7.80 2.61
CA SER A 99 26.28 7.18 3.02
C SER A 99 26.11 5.76 3.58
N SER A 100 24.92 5.42 4.10
CA SER A 100 24.63 4.08 4.62
C SER A 100 24.22 3.05 3.56
N LEU A 101 23.90 3.48 2.33
CA LEU A 101 23.36 2.60 1.29
C LEU A 101 24.22 1.34 1.01
N PRO A 102 25.57 1.40 0.97
CA PRO A 102 26.40 0.23 0.68
C PRO A 102 26.38 -0.85 1.77
N SER A 103 26.15 -0.47 3.04
CA SER A 103 26.15 -1.38 4.19
C SER A 103 24.74 -1.72 4.68
N ARG A 104 23.70 -1.16 4.04
CA ARG A 104 22.30 -1.34 4.38
C ARG A 104 21.80 -2.71 3.89
N LYS A 105 21.00 -3.36 4.72
CA LYS A 105 20.25 -4.57 4.34
C LYS A 105 19.31 -4.25 3.17
N ARG A 106 19.20 -5.17 2.21
CA ARG A 106 18.18 -5.11 1.15
C ARG A 106 16.84 -5.49 1.77
N ARG A 107 15.84 -4.62 1.65
CA ARG A 107 14.56 -4.81 2.35
C ARG A 107 13.40 -5.09 1.41
N TYR A 108 12.50 -5.94 1.89
CA TYR A 108 11.20 -6.17 1.29
C TYR A 108 10.12 -5.65 2.25
N PHE A 109 9.42 -4.58 1.86
CA PHE A 109 8.38 -3.96 2.66
C PHE A 109 7.01 -4.54 2.31
N LEU A 110 6.26 -4.91 3.33
CA LEU A 110 4.82 -5.15 3.27
C LEU A 110 4.12 -4.01 4.01
N VAL A 111 3.39 -3.18 3.26
CA VAL A 111 2.69 -2.02 3.81
C VAL A 111 1.20 -2.30 3.80
N ASP A 112 0.66 -2.64 4.96
CA ASP A 112 -0.77 -2.62 5.19
C ASP A 112 -1.18 -1.17 5.40
N ILE A 113 -1.59 -0.48 4.33
CA ILE A 113 -1.92 0.95 4.41
C ILE A 113 -3.21 1.20 5.20
N GLU A 114 -4.05 0.19 5.38
CA GLU A 114 -5.28 0.32 6.18
C GLU A 114 -4.97 0.45 7.67
N ASN A 115 -3.90 -0.17 8.15
CA ASN A 115 -3.49 -0.05 9.55
C ASN A 115 -3.16 1.41 9.97
N PRO A 116 -2.23 2.14 9.31
CA PRO A 116 -1.93 3.53 9.65
C PRO A 116 -3.07 4.50 9.32
N THR A 117 -3.98 4.14 8.40
CA THR A 117 -5.10 4.99 7.98
C THR A 117 -6.45 4.64 8.63
N ARG A 118 -6.48 3.62 9.50
CA ARG A 118 -7.69 3.03 10.11
C ARG A 118 -8.75 2.66 9.07
N GLY A 119 -8.35 1.83 8.10
CA GLY A 119 -9.11 1.47 6.92
C GLY A 119 -9.01 2.54 5.84
N ALA A 120 -9.83 3.58 5.97
CA ALA A 120 -9.94 4.65 4.97
C ALA A 120 -10.20 6.03 5.60
N LYS A 121 -9.93 6.20 6.89
CA LYS A 121 -10.29 7.42 7.64
C LYS A 121 -9.30 8.56 7.42
N ALA A 122 -8.04 8.26 7.08
CA ALA A 122 -7.05 9.29 6.77
C ALA A 122 -7.39 10.06 5.48
N THR A 123 -6.90 11.28 5.36
CA THR A 123 -6.90 12.03 4.08
C THR A 123 -5.71 11.60 3.21
N PRO A 124 -5.75 11.80 1.88
CA PRO A 124 -4.59 11.55 1.03
C PRO A 124 -3.32 12.29 1.49
N GLU A 125 -3.45 13.51 2.02
CA GLU A 125 -2.32 14.33 2.50
C GLU A 125 -1.70 13.73 3.77
N GLN A 126 -2.52 13.17 4.66
CA GLN A 126 -2.04 12.42 5.82
C GLN A 126 -1.26 11.17 5.37
N VAL A 127 -1.76 10.48 4.34
CA VAL A 127 -1.04 9.33 3.75
C VAL A 127 0.27 9.75 3.10
N ALA A 128 0.31 10.88 2.39
CA ALA A 128 1.54 11.41 1.79
C ALA A 128 2.56 11.78 2.87
N THR A 129 2.10 12.37 3.98
CA THR A 129 2.94 12.68 5.14
C THR A 129 3.50 11.40 5.77
N PHE A 130 2.66 10.40 5.99
CA PHE A 130 3.10 9.08 6.48
C PHE A 130 4.13 8.44 5.54
N TRP A 131 3.89 8.49 4.23
CA TRP A 131 4.80 7.95 3.23
C TRP A 131 6.15 8.67 3.23
N ALA A 132 6.16 10.00 3.30
CA ALA A 132 7.38 10.78 3.41
C ALA A 132 8.16 10.44 4.69
N ILE A 133 7.47 10.29 5.82
CA ILE A 133 8.07 9.86 7.08
C ILE A 133 8.69 8.47 6.94
N LEU A 134 7.98 7.51 6.34
CA LEU A 134 8.50 6.15 6.15
C LEU A 134 9.72 6.11 5.22
N LYS A 135 9.76 6.98 4.20
CA LYS A 135 10.93 7.13 3.32
C LYS A 135 12.16 7.65 4.07
N GLN A 136 11.97 8.59 5.01
CA GLN A 136 13.07 9.31 5.68
C GLN A 136 13.49 8.73 7.04
N GLN A 137 12.56 8.18 7.81
CA GLN A 137 12.82 7.68 9.16
C GLN A 137 13.16 6.20 9.15
N ALA A 138 14.11 5.80 10.00
CA ALA A 138 14.61 4.44 10.11
C ALA A 138 13.48 3.39 10.11
N PRO A 139 13.50 2.41 9.20
CA PRO A 139 14.63 1.99 8.35
C PRO A 139 14.91 2.85 7.10
N GLY A 140 14.04 3.81 6.77
CA GLY A 140 13.99 4.52 5.49
C GLY A 140 13.63 3.58 4.35
N ILE A 141 13.30 4.10 3.17
CA ILE A 141 13.08 3.29 1.96
C ILE A 141 14.12 3.68 0.92
N ALA A 142 15.02 2.75 0.60
CA ALA A 142 16.08 2.95 -0.38
C ALA A 142 15.64 2.60 -1.80
N PRO A 143 16.34 3.13 -2.83
CA PRO A 143 16.04 2.80 -4.23
C PRO A 143 16.20 1.33 -4.62
N HIS A 144 16.82 0.48 -3.79
CA HIS A 144 16.93 -0.97 -4.03
C HIS A 144 15.92 -1.80 -3.22
N ASP A 145 15.16 -1.17 -2.33
CA ASP A 145 14.11 -1.85 -1.59
C ASP A 145 12.91 -2.11 -2.51
N HIS A 146 12.18 -3.18 -2.20
CA HIS A 146 10.91 -3.45 -2.84
C HIS A 146 9.77 -3.19 -1.86
N VAL A 147 8.75 -2.45 -2.29
CA VAL A 147 7.62 -2.11 -1.44
C VAL A 147 6.34 -2.64 -2.03
N VAL A 148 5.62 -3.46 -1.27
CA VAL A 148 4.30 -3.94 -1.62
C VAL A 148 3.26 -3.32 -0.69
N VAL A 149 2.33 -2.57 -1.26
CA VAL A 149 1.27 -1.88 -0.52
C VAL A 149 -0.04 -2.62 -0.70
N GLY A 150 -0.59 -3.15 0.39
CA GLY A 150 -1.84 -3.91 0.44
C GLY A 150 -3.01 -3.04 0.86
N ALA A 151 -4.15 -3.19 0.17
CA ALA A 151 -5.37 -2.44 0.48
C ALA A 151 -6.63 -3.06 -0.14
N ALA A 152 -7.79 -2.73 0.44
CA ALA A 152 -9.08 -2.83 -0.21
C ALA A 152 -9.17 -1.90 -1.42
N ARG A 153 -9.99 -2.28 -2.40
CA ARG A 153 -10.20 -1.51 -3.64
C ARG A 153 -10.60 -0.05 -3.39
N SER A 154 -11.50 0.23 -2.44
CA SER A 154 -11.88 1.61 -2.10
C SER A 154 -10.72 2.43 -1.55
N VAL A 155 -9.80 1.80 -0.82
CA VAL A 155 -8.62 2.41 -0.22
C VAL A 155 -7.56 2.71 -1.29
N VAL A 156 -7.30 1.76 -2.20
CA VAL A 156 -6.41 1.97 -3.35
C VAL A 156 -6.84 3.19 -4.17
N ARG A 157 -8.14 3.30 -4.49
CA ARG A 157 -8.68 4.43 -5.25
C ARG A 157 -8.44 5.79 -4.56
N LYS A 158 -8.41 5.80 -3.23
CA LYS A 158 -8.26 7.01 -2.42
C LYS A 158 -6.79 7.40 -2.24
N TYR A 159 -5.91 6.43 -1.96
CA TYR A 159 -4.57 6.70 -1.43
C TYR A 159 -3.43 6.46 -2.40
N ARG A 160 -3.66 5.81 -3.54
CA ARG A 160 -2.58 5.49 -4.48
C ARG A 160 -1.79 6.71 -4.94
N VAL A 161 -2.46 7.84 -5.12
CA VAL A 161 -1.84 9.11 -5.54
C VAL A 161 -0.86 9.69 -4.51
N ALA A 162 -0.92 9.23 -3.26
CA ALA A 162 -0.10 9.69 -2.15
C ALA A 162 1.10 8.76 -1.86
N ILE A 163 1.18 7.60 -2.52
CA ILE A 163 2.25 6.61 -2.32
C ILE A 163 2.89 6.28 -3.65
N ASP A 164 4.11 6.79 -3.82
CA ASP A 164 4.89 6.72 -5.04
C ASP A 164 6.27 6.12 -4.82
N GLY A 165 6.88 5.62 -5.90
CA GLY A 165 8.28 5.20 -5.89
C GLY A 165 8.59 4.16 -6.97
N PRO A 166 9.85 4.08 -7.42
CA PRO A 166 10.24 3.22 -8.54
C PRO A 166 10.00 1.72 -8.29
N ASN A 167 10.01 1.30 -7.02
CA ASN A 167 9.82 -0.10 -6.62
C ASN A 167 8.58 -0.30 -5.76
N VAL A 168 7.60 0.59 -5.86
CA VAL A 168 6.32 0.46 -5.17
C VAL A 168 5.35 -0.34 -6.05
N ARG A 169 4.76 -1.37 -5.46
CA ARG A 169 3.73 -2.19 -6.08
C ARG A 169 2.49 -2.23 -5.21
N TRP A 170 1.34 -1.91 -5.79
CA TRP A 170 0.06 -2.10 -5.13
C TRP A 170 -0.48 -3.51 -5.32
N VAL A 171 -1.06 -4.07 -4.27
CA VAL A 171 -1.84 -5.31 -4.29
C VAL A 171 -3.20 -5.05 -3.68
N THR A 172 -4.25 -5.42 -4.42
CA THR A 172 -5.62 -5.03 -4.10
C THR A 172 -6.44 -6.25 -3.73
N ALA A 173 -7.34 -6.12 -2.75
CA ALA A 173 -8.38 -7.10 -2.46
C ALA A 173 -9.79 -6.50 -2.56
N ALA A 174 -10.80 -7.37 -2.49
CA ALA A 174 -12.20 -6.95 -2.39
C ALA A 174 -12.44 -6.15 -1.09
N ASN A 175 -13.38 -5.20 -1.13
CA ASN A 175 -13.78 -4.44 0.06
C ASN A 175 -14.37 -5.39 1.10
N SER A 176 -13.60 -5.66 2.14
CA SER A 176 -13.94 -6.60 3.21
C SER A 176 -13.00 -6.37 4.39
N PRO A 177 -13.40 -6.68 5.64
CA PRO A 177 -12.50 -6.60 6.79
C PRO A 177 -11.26 -7.46 6.56
N GLY A 178 -10.07 -6.93 6.82
CA GLY A 178 -8.80 -7.63 6.53
C GLY A 178 -8.51 -7.79 5.03
N ALA A 179 -8.84 -6.78 4.23
CA ALA A 179 -8.54 -6.84 2.79
C ALA A 179 -7.03 -6.73 2.54
N ALA A 180 -6.34 -5.84 3.26
CA ALA A 180 -4.95 -5.51 3.05
C ALA A 180 -4.00 -6.67 3.38
N ASP A 181 -4.13 -7.26 4.57
CA ASP A 181 -3.41 -8.47 5.02
C ASP A 181 -3.61 -9.63 4.04
N ARG A 182 -4.85 -9.96 3.65
CA ARG A 182 -5.10 -11.02 2.68
C ARG A 182 -4.46 -10.73 1.32
N ALA A 183 -4.49 -9.48 0.86
CA ALA A 183 -3.85 -9.10 -0.40
C ALA A 183 -2.32 -9.29 -0.33
N LEU A 184 -1.69 -8.87 0.77
CA LEU A 184 -0.25 -8.99 0.99
C LEU A 184 0.19 -10.44 1.13
N LEU A 185 -0.49 -11.20 1.99
CA LEU A 185 -0.20 -12.62 2.22
C LEU A 185 -0.38 -13.46 0.95
N ALA A 186 -1.36 -13.15 0.10
CA ALA A 186 -1.55 -13.83 -1.18
C ALA A 186 -0.55 -13.40 -2.27
N ALA A 187 0.08 -12.24 -2.13
CA ALA A 187 0.99 -11.69 -3.13
C ALA A 187 2.45 -12.06 -2.89
N ILE A 188 2.86 -12.22 -1.63
CA ILE A 188 4.25 -12.51 -1.28
C ILE A 188 4.62 -13.95 -1.64
N ASP A 189 5.77 -14.09 -2.30
CA ASP A 189 6.47 -15.38 -2.48
C ASP A 189 7.70 -15.35 -1.57
N LEU A 190 7.53 -15.87 -0.35
CA LEU A 190 8.55 -15.72 0.69
C LEU A 190 9.87 -16.43 0.34
N TYR A 191 9.81 -17.50 -0.45
CA TYR A 191 11.01 -18.18 -0.93
C TYR A 191 11.83 -17.25 -1.83
N ARG A 192 11.18 -16.60 -2.81
CA ARG A 192 11.86 -15.61 -3.66
C ARG A 192 12.33 -14.40 -2.88
N VAL A 193 11.55 -13.94 -1.90
CA VAL A 193 11.96 -12.81 -1.05
C VAL A 193 13.24 -13.16 -0.30
N ALA A 194 13.32 -14.31 0.36
CA ALA A 194 14.50 -14.72 1.12
C ALA A 194 15.78 -14.90 0.27
N LEU A 195 15.65 -15.19 -1.02
CA LEU A 195 16.80 -15.27 -1.93
C LEU A 195 17.38 -13.90 -2.32
N ASN A 196 16.57 -12.83 -2.26
CA ASN A 196 16.93 -11.53 -2.85
C ASN A 196 17.03 -10.40 -1.82
N TYR A 197 16.54 -10.61 -0.60
CA TYR A 197 16.47 -9.62 0.46
C TYR A 197 16.97 -10.22 1.77
N ASP A 198 17.40 -9.34 2.67
CA ASP A 198 18.01 -9.71 3.96
C ASP A 198 17.06 -9.43 5.13
N GLU A 199 16.04 -8.59 4.89
CA GLU A 199 15.07 -8.16 5.90
C GLU A 199 13.66 -8.03 5.32
N LEU A 200 12.68 -8.59 6.03
CA LEU A 200 11.26 -8.40 5.80
C LEU A 200 10.78 -7.28 6.74
N VAL A 201 10.31 -6.18 6.16
CA VAL A 201 9.75 -5.06 6.91
C VAL A 201 8.23 -5.11 6.83
N ILE A 202 7.55 -5.23 7.97
CA ILE A 202 6.08 -5.30 8.06
C ILE A 202 5.58 -3.99 8.66
N VAL A 203 4.92 -3.18 7.85
CA VAL A 203 4.27 -1.96 8.28
C VAL A 203 2.82 -2.27 8.64
N SER A 204 2.65 -2.96 9.75
CA SER A 204 1.37 -3.31 10.38
C SER A 204 1.63 -3.74 11.81
N GLY A 205 0.59 -3.68 12.64
CA GLY A 205 0.59 -4.28 13.97
C GLY A 205 -0.22 -5.55 14.10
N ASP A 206 -0.85 -6.00 13.02
CA ASP A 206 -1.85 -7.05 13.05
C ASP A 206 -1.24 -8.45 13.24
N HIS A 207 -1.85 -9.24 14.12
CA HIS A 207 -1.50 -10.63 14.36
C HIS A 207 -1.52 -11.51 13.10
N ALA A 208 -2.27 -11.12 12.05
CA ALA A 208 -2.35 -11.83 10.78
C ALA A 208 -0.98 -12.05 10.10
N PHE A 209 0.02 -11.22 10.42
CA PHE A 209 1.37 -11.34 9.87
C PHE A 209 2.32 -12.22 10.70
N THR A 210 1.89 -12.72 11.85
CA THR A 210 2.75 -13.49 12.78
C THR A 210 3.35 -14.73 12.13
N ASP A 211 2.53 -15.54 11.45
CA ASP A 211 3.00 -16.76 10.81
C ASP A 211 3.96 -16.48 9.66
N LEU A 212 3.70 -15.40 8.90
CA LEU A 212 4.61 -14.95 7.86
C LEU A 212 5.97 -14.54 8.45
N ALA A 213 5.95 -13.77 9.54
CA ALA A 213 7.16 -13.34 10.23
C ALA A 213 7.98 -14.53 10.75
N ARG A 214 7.33 -15.54 11.34
CA ARG A 214 8.01 -16.77 11.77
C ARG A 214 8.65 -17.49 10.59
N GLN A 215 7.89 -17.66 9.51
CA GLN A 215 8.37 -18.31 8.29
C GLN A 215 9.51 -17.53 7.59
N ALA A 216 9.55 -16.21 7.75
CA ALA A 216 10.61 -15.38 7.22
C ALA A 216 11.92 -15.65 7.98
N LYS A 217 11.85 -15.70 9.32
CA LYS A 217 13.01 -16.02 10.17
C LYS A 217 13.58 -17.40 9.89
N THR A 218 12.73 -18.42 9.70
CA THR A 218 13.20 -19.76 9.33
C THR A 218 13.91 -19.80 7.97
N ARG A 219 13.78 -18.76 7.15
CA ARG A 219 14.44 -18.61 5.84
C ARG A 219 15.62 -17.65 5.87
N GLY A 220 16.06 -17.23 7.05
CA GLY A 220 17.23 -16.37 7.23
C GLY A 220 16.96 -14.87 7.05
N LEU A 221 15.70 -14.46 6.89
CA LEU A 221 15.33 -13.04 6.91
C LEU A 221 15.27 -12.54 8.36
N THR A 222 15.78 -11.34 8.59
CA THR A 222 15.43 -10.57 9.78
C THR A 222 14.04 -9.94 9.62
N VAL A 223 13.30 -9.76 10.71
CA VAL A 223 11.96 -9.19 10.70
C VAL A 223 11.93 -7.86 11.44
N HIS A 224 11.55 -6.80 10.73
CA HIS A 224 11.36 -5.46 11.29
C HIS A 224 9.87 -5.10 11.21
N VAL A 225 9.24 -4.85 12.36
CA VAL A 225 7.86 -4.38 12.43
C VAL A 225 7.82 -2.87 12.60
N ILE A 226 6.97 -2.20 11.82
CA ILE A 226 6.71 -0.77 11.92
C ILE A 226 5.24 -0.56 12.24
N THR A 227 4.96 0.12 13.34
CA THR A 227 3.60 0.51 13.72
C THR A 227 3.46 2.02 13.75
N VAL A 228 2.26 2.52 13.49
CA VAL A 228 1.99 3.96 13.60
C VAL A 228 1.30 4.27 14.92
N GLN A 229 1.82 5.27 15.62
CA GLN A 229 1.19 5.85 16.79
C GLN A 229 0.54 7.19 16.42
N GLN A 230 -0.76 7.28 16.70
CA GLN A 230 -1.55 8.50 16.56
C GLN A 230 -1.65 9.21 17.92
N PRO A 231 -1.82 10.55 17.96
CA PRO A 231 -1.99 11.29 19.21
C PRO A 231 -3.10 10.70 20.09
N GLY A 232 -2.82 10.56 21.38
CA GLY A 232 -3.79 10.05 22.37
C GLY A 232 -4.08 8.55 22.27
N GLN A 233 -3.32 7.79 21.47
CA GLN A 233 -3.50 6.34 21.36
C GLN A 233 -2.19 5.57 21.40
N SER A 234 -2.27 4.31 21.86
CA SER A 234 -1.17 3.35 21.77
C SER A 234 -1.05 2.83 20.34
N SER A 235 0.18 2.56 19.89
CA SER A 235 0.39 1.78 18.67
C SER A 235 -0.25 0.40 18.85
N MET A 236 -1.09 -0.03 17.92
CA MET A 236 -1.58 -1.40 17.92
C MET A 236 -0.44 -2.28 17.43
N LEU A 237 0.14 -3.10 18.31
CA LEU A 237 1.04 -4.20 17.98
C LEU A 237 0.56 -5.43 18.74
N SER A 238 0.24 -6.50 18.03
CA SER A 238 -0.08 -7.78 18.66
C SER A 238 1.14 -8.35 19.39
N ARG A 239 0.91 -9.02 20.53
CA ARG A 239 1.99 -9.58 21.35
C ARG A 239 2.76 -10.63 20.57
N GLU A 240 2.04 -11.46 19.83
CA GLU A 240 2.58 -12.56 19.05
C GLU A 240 3.48 -12.06 17.91
N LEU A 241 3.12 -10.94 17.26
CA LEU A 241 3.97 -10.32 16.26
C LEU A 241 5.18 -9.62 16.90
N ALA A 242 5.00 -9.01 18.08
CA ALA A 242 6.09 -8.40 18.84
C ALA A 242 7.16 -9.45 19.23
N ASP A 243 6.73 -10.63 19.71
CA ASP A 243 7.62 -11.71 20.14
C ASP A 243 8.47 -12.27 18.99
N VAL A 244 7.98 -12.17 17.75
CA VAL A 244 8.68 -12.68 16.57
C VAL A 244 9.63 -11.64 15.98
N ALA A 245 9.30 -10.35 16.08
CA ALA A 245 10.05 -9.25 15.50
C ALA A 245 11.47 -9.13 16.08
N ASP A 246 12.47 -8.99 15.21
CA ASP A 246 13.86 -8.69 15.63
C ASP A 246 14.04 -7.20 15.95
N THR A 247 13.20 -6.35 15.35
CA THR A 247 13.20 -4.90 15.56
C THR A 247 11.78 -4.37 15.46
N HIS A 248 11.44 -3.40 16.31
CA HIS A 248 10.16 -2.70 16.27
C HIS A 248 10.40 -1.18 16.24
N THR A 249 9.82 -0.50 15.24
CA THR A 249 9.81 0.96 15.16
C THR A 249 8.39 1.49 15.30
N VAL A 250 8.24 2.57 16.07
CA VAL A 250 6.99 3.33 16.16
C VAL A 250 7.14 4.63 15.37
N VAL A 251 6.37 4.77 14.30
CA VAL A 251 6.25 6.01 13.54
C VAL A 251 5.16 6.87 14.16
N ARG A 252 5.51 8.09 14.56
CA ARG A 252 4.54 9.06 15.12
C ARG A 252 4.10 10.01 14.02
N HIS A 253 2.78 10.10 13.80
CA HIS A 253 2.19 10.91 12.72
C HIS A 253 2.29 12.44 12.97
N HIS A 254 2.81 12.85 14.12
CA HIS A 254 3.18 14.24 14.41
C HIS A 254 4.68 14.34 14.59
N SER A 255 5.32 15.08 13.68
CA SER A 255 6.67 15.56 13.90
C SER A 255 6.66 16.46 15.14
N ARG A 256 7.73 16.39 15.93
CA ARG A 256 7.94 17.25 17.11
C ARG A 256 7.99 18.75 16.75
N THR A 257 7.91 19.09 15.46
CA THR A 257 7.89 20.44 14.91
C THR A 257 6.61 21.19 15.28
N LEU A 258 5.43 20.57 15.12
CA LEU A 258 4.15 21.20 15.51
C LEU A 258 4.07 21.45 17.02
N THR A 259 4.64 20.57 17.85
CA THR A 259 4.72 20.81 19.30
C THR A 259 5.67 21.96 19.62
N ARG A 260 6.81 22.09 18.92
CA ARG A 260 7.72 23.23 19.09
C ARG A 260 7.11 24.54 18.60
N ASP A 261 6.42 24.54 17.47
CA ASP A 261 5.78 25.72 16.91
C ASP A 261 4.57 26.16 17.73
N ASN A 262 3.77 25.20 18.21
CA ASN A 262 2.67 25.48 19.13
C ASN A 262 3.17 25.95 20.51
N ILE A 263 4.23 25.36 21.06
CA ILE A 263 4.86 25.85 22.29
C ILE A 263 5.44 27.26 22.08
N ALA A 264 6.13 27.50 20.96
CA ALA A 264 6.68 28.82 20.63
C ALA A 264 5.59 29.87 20.37
N ALA A 265 4.42 29.47 19.87
CA ALA A 265 3.24 30.34 19.73
C ALA A 265 2.60 30.62 21.09
N ILE A 266 2.43 29.60 21.94
CA ILE A 266 1.91 29.75 23.31
C ILE A 266 2.80 30.67 24.16
N LEU A 267 4.13 30.48 24.10
CA LEU A 267 5.08 31.34 24.81
C LEU A 267 5.09 32.77 24.29
N ARG A 268 4.87 32.98 22.97
CA ARG A 268 4.73 34.34 22.40
C ARG A 268 3.47 35.05 22.91
N VAL A 269 2.35 34.34 23.04
CA VAL A 269 1.11 34.89 23.58
C VAL A 269 1.25 35.18 25.08
N ALA A 270 1.82 34.25 25.85
CA ALA A 270 2.06 34.45 27.28
C ALA A 270 2.93 35.70 27.55
N ASN A 271 4.03 35.86 26.81
CA ASN A 271 4.91 37.03 26.95
C ASN A 271 4.30 38.35 26.44
N ALA A 272 3.35 38.30 25.51
CA ALA A 272 2.63 39.49 25.06
C ALA A 272 1.61 39.98 26.12
N THR A 273 1.00 39.05 26.86
CA THR A 273 0.01 39.35 27.90
C THR A 273 0.67 39.94 29.15
N ASP A 274 1.90 39.53 29.45
CA ASP A 274 2.69 40.07 30.57
C ASP A 274 3.14 41.52 30.35
N ARG A 275 3.36 41.92 29.08
CA ARG A 275 3.71 43.30 28.72
C ARG A 275 2.54 44.27 28.80
N THR A 276 1.32 43.81 28.49
CA THR A 276 0.12 44.67 28.57
C THR A 276 -0.31 44.99 30.00
N HIS A 277 0.12 44.21 31.00
CA HIS A 277 -0.16 44.49 32.41
C HIS A 277 0.86 45.44 33.07
N PHE A 278 2.04 45.65 32.46
CA PHE A 278 3.06 46.56 32.98
C PHE A 278 3.00 47.99 32.42
N GLU A 279 2.25 48.22 31.34
CA GLU A 279 2.08 49.56 30.72
C GLU A 279 0.78 50.27 31.16
N ALA A 280 0.01 49.68 32.08
CA ALA A 280 -1.26 50.21 32.59
C ALA A 280 -1.23 50.58 34.09
N ALA A 281 -0.04 50.79 34.67
CA ALA A 281 0.14 51.24 36.05
C ALA A 281 0.88 52.59 36.11
#